data_AF-A0A662LGQ2-F1
#
_entry.id   AF-A0A662LGQ2-F1
#
_cell.length_a   1.000
_cell.length_b   1.000
_cell.length_c   1.000
_cell.angle_alpha   90.00
_cell.angle_beta   90.00
_cell.angle_gamma   90.00
#
_symmetry.space_group_name_H-M   'P 1'
#
loop_
_entity.id
_entity.type
_entity.pdbx_description
1 polymer ?
#
loop_
_entity_poly.entity_id
_entity_poly.type
_entity_poly.pdbx_seq_one_letter_code
_entity_poly.pdbx_strand_id
1 'polypeptide(L)'
;MKEEFNILDHELVPEHIVLSKKEAEEVLKRFNIKPEQLPKILVSDPVVKAIGAKKGDIIKIIRRSKTASKSIAYRLVVEEEEITPMRGAVMEEFEEE
;
A
#
# COMPACT_ATOMS: atom_id res chain seq x y z
N MET A 1 -8.28 -16.56 26.94
CA MET A 1 -7.33 -16.75 25.83
C MET A 1 -7.69 -15.70 24.79
N LYS A 2 -6.81 -14.74 24.52
CA LYS A 2 -7.07 -13.76 23.44
C LYS A 2 -6.94 -14.53 22.13
N GLU A 3 -8.05 -14.77 21.46
CA GLU A 3 -8.02 -15.16 20.05
C GLU A 3 -7.34 -14.00 19.31
N GLU A 4 -6.12 -14.24 18.82
CA GLU A 4 -5.39 -13.28 18.00
C GLU A 4 -6.22 -13.09 16.72
N PHE A 5 -6.90 -11.95 16.63
CA PHE A 5 -7.75 -11.62 15.50
C PHE A 5 -6.89 -11.53 14.24
N ASN A 6 -6.98 -12.54 13.38
CA ASN A 6 -6.19 -12.59 12.15
C ASN A 6 -6.85 -11.71 11.08
N ILE A 7 -6.31 -10.51 10.91
CA ILE A 7 -6.82 -9.47 10.01
C ILE A 7 -6.83 -9.96 8.55
N LEU A 8 -5.99 -10.93 8.21
CA LEU A 8 -5.82 -11.45 6.85
C LEU A 8 -6.93 -12.44 6.42
N ASP A 9 -7.65 -13.06 7.35
CA ASP A 9 -8.64 -14.10 7.03
C ASP A 9 -10.07 -13.54 6.86
N HIS A 10 -10.22 -12.22 6.96
CA HIS A 10 -11.53 -11.59 6.88
C HIS A 10 -12.04 -11.57 5.42
N GLU A 11 -13.34 -11.88 5.22
CA GLU A 11 -13.96 -11.98 3.88
C GLU A 11 -13.75 -10.74 2.99
N LEU A 12 -13.73 -9.55 3.63
CA LEU A 12 -13.57 -8.26 2.95
C LEU A 12 -12.10 -7.89 2.64
N VAL A 13 -11.13 -8.60 3.22
CA VAL A 13 -9.71 -8.32 3.01
C VAL A 13 -9.22 -9.16 1.83
N PRO A 14 -8.80 -8.51 0.72
CA PRO A 14 -8.29 -9.25 -0.43
C PRO A 14 -6.91 -9.86 -0.16
N GLU A 15 -6.44 -10.72 -1.06
CA GLU A 15 -5.11 -11.31 -0.97
C GLU A 15 -4.04 -10.25 -1.31
N HIS A 16 -3.06 -10.07 -0.42
CA HIS A 16 -1.94 -9.14 -0.59
C HIS A 16 -0.63 -9.91 -0.74
N ILE A 17 0.10 -9.65 -1.83
CA ILE A 17 1.37 -10.32 -2.15
C ILE A 17 2.44 -9.26 -2.37
N VAL A 18 3.57 -9.37 -1.67
CA VAL A 18 4.74 -8.52 -1.91
C VAL A 18 5.46 -9.01 -3.16
N LEU A 19 5.66 -8.12 -4.14
CA LEU A 19 6.39 -8.46 -5.36
C LEU A 19 7.90 -8.42 -5.14
N SER A 20 8.62 -9.32 -5.81
CA SER A 20 10.07 -9.21 -5.92
C SER A 20 10.48 -8.04 -6.82
N LYS A 21 11.72 -7.54 -6.68
CA LYS A 21 12.25 -6.44 -7.51
C LYS A 21 12.08 -6.68 -9.01
N LYS A 22 12.33 -7.92 -9.46
CA LYS A 22 12.20 -8.31 -10.87
C LYS A 22 10.76 -8.21 -11.37
N GLU A 23 9.82 -8.72 -10.59
CA GLU A 23 8.39 -8.66 -10.92
C GLU A 23 7.87 -7.22 -10.89
N ALA A 24 8.31 -6.43 -9.90
CA ALA A 24 8.00 -5.01 -9.81
C ALA A 24 8.47 -4.25 -11.05
N GLU A 25 9.71 -4.46 -11.51
CA GLU A 25 10.21 -3.86 -12.74
C GLU A 25 9.43 -4.28 -13.98
N GLU A 26 9.04 -5.56 -14.08
CA GLU A 26 8.23 -6.05 -15.20
C GLU A 26 6.84 -5.40 -15.22
N VAL A 27 6.20 -5.25 -14.06
CA VAL A 27 4.91 -4.56 -13.90
C VAL A 27 5.03 -3.09 -14.32
N LEU A 28 6.06 -2.39 -13.85
CA LEU A 28 6.30 -0.99 -14.19
C LEU A 28 6.55 -0.80 -15.69
N LYS A 29 7.33 -1.70 -16.31
CA LYS A 29 7.56 -1.70 -17.77
C LYS A 29 6.29 -1.99 -18.55
N ARG A 30 5.49 -2.96 -18.10
CA ARG A 30 4.24 -3.36 -18.77
C ARG A 30 3.22 -2.23 -18.81
N PHE A 31 3.10 -1.48 -17.72
CA PHE A 31 2.20 -0.32 -17.65
C PHE A 31 2.86 0.98 -18.12
N ASN A 32 4.17 0.97 -18.36
CA ASN A 32 4.97 2.13 -18.76
C ASN A 32 4.79 3.32 -17.81
N ILE A 33 4.83 3.05 -16.50
CA ILE A 33 4.64 4.02 -15.42
C ILE A 33 5.84 4.07 -14.48
N LYS A 34 5.99 5.19 -13.78
CA LYS A 34 6.92 5.33 -12.66
C LYS A 34 6.30 4.76 -11.38
N PRO A 35 7.10 4.27 -10.43
CA PRO A 35 6.59 3.74 -9.15
C PRO A 35 5.78 4.79 -8.37
N GLU A 36 6.15 6.06 -8.47
CA GLU A 36 5.46 7.19 -7.81
C GLU A 36 4.02 7.40 -8.31
N GLN A 37 3.69 6.90 -9.51
CA GLN A 37 2.35 6.99 -10.10
C GLN A 37 1.41 5.88 -9.61
N LEU A 38 1.93 4.88 -8.89
CA LEU A 38 1.10 3.86 -8.28
C LEU A 38 0.34 4.45 -7.08
N PRO A 39 -0.89 3.99 -6.83
CA PRO A 39 -1.59 4.31 -5.58
C PRO A 39 -0.73 3.93 -4.38
N LYS A 40 -0.61 4.85 -3.44
CA LYS A 40 0.26 4.70 -2.26
C LYS A 40 -0.48 3.96 -1.14
N ILE A 41 0.28 3.22 -0.32
CA ILE A 41 -0.20 2.61 0.93
C ILE A 41 0.83 2.89 2.03
N LEU A 42 0.36 3.18 3.24
CA LEU A 42 1.22 3.55 4.34
C LEU A 42 1.88 2.31 4.94
N VAL A 43 3.14 2.45 5.38
CA VAL A 43 3.81 1.45 6.24
C VAL A 43 3.07 1.25 7.56
N SER A 44 2.31 2.25 8.02
CA SER A 44 1.50 2.17 9.24
C SER A 44 0.30 1.23 9.14
N ASP A 45 -0.13 0.87 7.91
CA ASP A 45 -1.29 0.02 7.65
C ASP A 45 -1.12 -1.39 8.24
N PRO A 46 -2.16 -1.94 8.90
CA PRO A 46 -2.08 -3.25 9.56
C PRO A 46 -1.80 -4.40 8.59
N VAL A 47 -2.31 -4.33 7.36
CA VAL A 47 -2.08 -5.37 6.35
C VAL A 47 -0.63 -5.35 5.89
N VAL A 48 -0.06 -4.16 5.68
CA VAL A 48 1.36 -3.99 5.31
C VAL A 48 2.30 -4.53 6.39
N LYS A 49 1.97 -4.28 7.66
CA LYS A 49 2.71 -4.84 8.81
C LYS A 49 2.59 -6.35 8.89
N ALA A 50 1.39 -6.91 8.64
CA ALA A 50 1.16 -8.35 8.69
C ALA A 50 1.92 -9.11 7.59
N ILE A 51 2.04 -8.53 6.38
CA ILE A 51 2.81 -9.13 5.28
C ILE A 51 4.31 -8.81 5.33
N GLY A 52 4.75 -7.92 6.23
CA GLY A 52 6.15 -7.53 6.40
C GLY A 52 6.74 -6.71 5.25
N ALA A 53 5.91 -5.96 4.52
CA ALA A 53 6.38 -5.10 3.44
C ALA A 53 7.12 -3.87 3.98
N LYS A 54 8.12 -3.40 3.24
CA LYS A 54 8.93 -2.22 3.58
C LYS A 54 8.65 -1.06 2.62
N LYS A 55 9.07 0.14 3.03
CA LYS A 55 9.06 1.32 2.16
C LYS A 55 9.73 1.01 0.82
N GLY A 56 9.06 1.38 -0.27
CA GLY A 56 9.52 1.15 -1.64
C GLY A 56 9.09 -0.19 -2.25
N ASP A 57 8.51 -1.10 -1.45
CA ASP A 57 7.97 -2.34 -2.01
C ASP A 57 6.64 -2.09 -2.76
N ILE A 58 6.40 -2.93 -3.77
CA ILE A 58 5.14 -2.93 -4.51
C ILE A 58 4.31 -4.13 -4.08
N ILE A 59 3.09 -3.86 -3.61
CA ILE A 59 2.13 -4.87 -3.20
C ILE A 59 1.16 -5.11 -4.35
N LYS A 60 1.01 -6.38 -4.71
CA LYS A 60 -0.04 -6.86 -5.61
C LYS A 60 -1.24 -7.28 -4.78
N ILE A 61 -2.39 -6.68 -5.08
CA ILE A 61 -3.66 -6.93 -4.41
C ILE A 61 -4.55 -7.69 -5.39
N ILE A 62 -4.98 -8.88 -5.00
CA ILE A 62 -5.89 -9.73 -5.78
C ILE A 62 -7.22 -9.79 -5.05
N ARG A 63 -8.25 -9.16 -5.62
CA ARG A 63 -9.61 -9.19 -5.06
C ARG A 63 -10.55 -9.97 -5.98
N ARG A 64 -11.48 -10.70 -5.39
CA ARG A 64 -12.60 -11.28 -6.15
C ARG A 64 -13.52 -10.16 -6.60
N SER A 65 -13.83 -10.13 -7.89
CA SER A 65 -14.75 -9.15 -8.47
C SER A 65 -15.98 -9.87 -9.03
N LYS A 66 -17.17 -9.37 -8.72
CA LYS A 66 -18.43 -9.93 -9.24
C LYS A 66 -18.52 -9.83 -10.77
N THR A 67 -17.89 -8.83 -11.38
CA THR A 67 -17.96 -8.57 -12.82
C THR A 67 -16.81 -9.19 -13.62
N ALA A 68 -15.62 -9.26 -13.02
CA ALA A 68 -14.40 -9.64 -13.73
C ALA A 68 -13.75 -10.93 -13.18
N SER A 69 -14.43 -11.68 -12.31
CA SER A 69 -13.90 -12.78 -11.48
C SER A 69 -12.76 -12.37 -10.54
N LYS A 70 -11.67 -11.80 -11.06
CA LYS A 70 -10.51 -11.31 -10.30
C LYS A 70 -10.09 -9.92 -10.79
N SER A 71 -9.84 -9.02 -9.85
CA SER A 71 -9.29 -7.69 -10.12
C SER A 71 -7.93 -7.59 -9.44
N ILE A 72 -6.92 -7.18 -10.22
CA ILE A 72 -5.54 -7.03 -9.77
C ILE A 72 -5.23 -5.54 -9.68
N ALA A 73 -4.73 -5.10 -8.53
CA ALA A 73 -4.24 -3.74 -8.32
C ALA A 73 -2.81 -3.79 -7.77
N TYR A 74 -2.02 -2.76 -8.06
CA TYR A 74 -0.66 -2.61 -7.56
C TYR A 74 -0.59 -1.33 -6.72
N ARG A 75 0.06 -1.40 -5.55
CA ARG A 75 0.25 -0.25 -4.66
C ARG A 75 1.69 -0.12 -4.21
N LEU A 76 2.18 1.12 -4.08
CA LEU A 76 3.51 1.42 -3.59
C LEU A 76 3.47 1.70 -2.08
N VAL A 77 4.33 1.05 -1.32
CA VAL A 77 4.47 1.28 0.12
C VAL A 77 5.30 2.54 0.37
N VAL A 78 4.73 3.49 1.11
CA VAL A 78 5.36 4.79 1.44
C VAL A 78 5.27 5.09 2.93
N GLU A 79 6.14 5.97 3.40
CA GLU A 79 6.05 6.53 4.75
C GLU A 79 5.13 7.76 4.79
N GLU A 80 4.58 8.05 5.96
CA GLU A 80 3.61 9.14 6.18
C GLU A 80 4.20 10.53 5.86
N GLU A 81 5.51 10.70 6.07
CA GLU A 81 6.25 11.94 5.82
C GLU A 81 6.29 12.33 4.33
N GLU A 82 6.15 11.38 3.40
CA GLU A 82 6.20 11.64 1.95
C GLU A 82 4.85 12.08 1.36
N ILE A 83 3.75 11.90 2.08
CA ILE A 83 2.40 12.22 1.60
C ILE A 83 1.96 13.62 2.08
N THR A 84 2.41 14.05 3.26
CA THR A 84 1.93 15.27 3.90
C THR A 84 3.07 16.22 4.30
N PRO A 85 3.82 16.78 3.35
CA PRO A 85 4.76 17.86 3.66
C PRO A 85 4.05 19.10 4.22
N MET A 86 2.77 19.31 3.88
CA MET A 86 1.99 20.47 4.32
C MET A 86 1.56 20.42 5.79
N ARG A 87 1.52 19.26 6.45
CA ARG A 87 0.98 19.18 7.83
C ARG A 87 1.92 19.77 8.89
N GLY A 88 3.23 19.81 8.61
CA GLY A 88 4.21 20.53 9.44
C GLY A 88 4.18 22.05 9.18
N ALA A 89 4.09 22.45 7.91
CA ALA A 89 4.05 23.86 7.53
C ALA A 89 2.80 24.60 8.05
N VAL A 90 1.64 23.95 8.06
CA VAL A 90 0.40 24.56 8.60
C VAL A 90 0.38 24.67 10.13
N MET A 91 1.28 23.98 10.85
CA MET A 91 1.39 24.15 12.30
C MET A 91 2.27 25.35 12.66
N GLU A 92 3.36 25.59 11.93
CA GLU A 92 4.18 26.80 12.11
C GLU A 92 3.38 28.07 11.81
N GLU A 93 2.56 28.07 10.75
CA GLU A 93 1.73 29.24 10.43
C GLU A 93 0.63 29.54 11.46
N PHE A 94 0.23 28.58 12.29
CA PHE A 94 -0.79 28.76 13.33
C PHE A 94 -0.22 29.11 14.71
N GLU A 95 1.07 28.90 14.95
CA GLU A 95 1.74 29.29 16.21
C GLU A 95 2.29 30.72 16.17
N GLU A 96 2.38 31.34 14.99
CA GLU A 96 2.80 32.75 14.83
C GLU A 96 1.64 33.77 14.90
N GLU A 97 0.38 33.33 15.10
CA GLU A 97 -0.81 34.21 15.20
C GLU A 97 -1.26 34.51 16.65
#